data_AF-A0A6I5NP41-F1
#
_entry.id   AF-A0A6I5NP41-F1
#
_cell.length_a   1.000
_cell.length_b   1.000
_cell.length_c   1.000
_cell.angle_alpha   90.00
_cell.angle_beta   90.00
_cell.angle_gamma   90.00
#
_symmetry.space_group_name_H-M   'P 1'
#
loop_
_entity.id
_entity.type
_entity.pdbx_description
1 polymer ?
#
loop_
_entity_poly.entity_id
_entity_poly.type
_entity_poly.pdbx_seq_one_letter_code
_entity_poly.pdbx_strand_id
1 'polypeptide(L)'
;MGHKVCRSCQLRFGTLLTLLRHRLVKAATTRPTIQDGVLIAQLLGIYGLVAIPIALTSGLTTVELADLTWTKRGLLLIRVWLFPAFIEEGVWRVLLLPHKTERISDRRRWLIGLPVLVLFVSMHPLNGVTLYTSAFGIFTNPVFLCLTTLLGLICMIAYWRSGSWWVPTIVHWAIVVVWLLGFGGYGQLHN
;
A
#
# COMPACT_ATOMS: atom_id res chain seq x y z
N MET A 1 -27.39 24.20 -29.17
CA MET A 1 -26.62 24.30 -27.90
C MET A 1 -25.83 23.03 -27.51
N GLY A 2 -25.53 22.09 -28.43
CA GLY A 2 -24.91 20.78 -28.08
C GLY A 2 -23.39 20.60 -28.27
N HIS A 3 -22.67 21.54 -28.87
CA HIS A 3 -21.27 21.31 -29.30
C HIS A 3 -20.15 21.74 -28.33
N LYS A 4 -20.45 22.50 -27.25
CA LYS A 4 -19.41 23.01 -26.33
C LYS A 4 -19.02 22.02 -25.22
N VAL A 5 -19.92 21.11 -24.83
CA VAL A 5 -19.69 20.15 -23.74
C VAL A 5 -18.67 19.07 -24.15
N CYS A 6 -18.65 18.66 -25.42
CA CYS A 6 -17.76 17.61 -25.92
C CYS A 6 -16.27 18.01 -25.90
N ARG A 7 -15.93 19.24 -26.30
CA ARG A 7 -14.53 19.73 -26.30
C ARG A 7 -13.94 19.89 -24.90
N SER A 8 -14.71 20.37 -23.93
CA SER A 8 -14.22 20.52 -22.54
C SER A 8 -13.96 19.18 -21.87
N CYS A 9 -14.71 18.13 -22.20
CA CYS A 9 -14.52 16.80 -21.63
C CYS A 9 -13.27 16.14 -22.21
N GLN A 10 -13.05 16.25 -23.52
CA GLN A 10 -11.84 15.76 -24.21
C GLN A 10 -10.55 16.43 -23.71
N LEU A 11 -10.57 17.75 -23.49
CA LEU A 11 -9.41 18.49 -22.95
C LEU A 11 -9.08 18.07 -21.51
N ARG A 12 -10.08 17.83 -20.66
CA ARG A 12 -9.88 17.37 -19.27
C ARG A 12 -9.38 15.93 -19.20
N PHE A 13 -9.89 15.06 -20.08
CA PHE A 13 -9.46 13.66 -20.17
C PHE A 13 -8.01 13.54 -20.67
N GLY A 14 -7.65 14.28 -21.72
CA GLY A 14 -6.26 14.34 -22.19
C GLY A 14 -5.29 14.80 -21.10
N THR A 15 -5.67 15.81 -20.32
CA THR A 15 -4.87 16.31 -19.20
C THR A 15 -4.70 15.28 -18.08
N LEU A 16 -5.76 14.52 -17.76
CA LEU A 16 -5.71 13.45 -16.75
C LEU A 16 -4.79 12.31 -17.19
N LEU A 17 -4.91 11.84 -18.43
CA LEU A 17 -4.06 10.77 -18.94
C LEU A 17 -2.58 11.17 -18.97
N THR A 18 -2.28 12.41 -19.37
CA THR A 18 -0.92 12.95 -19.32
C THR A 18 -0.38 12.99 -17.88
N LEU A 19 -1.22 13.40 -16.92
CA LEU A 19 -0.85 13.42 -15.51
C LEU A 19 -0.54 12.02 -14.97
N LEU A 20 -1.43 11.05 -15.20
CA LEU A 20 -1.26 9.68 -14.73
C LEU A 20 -0.02 9.03 -15.35
N ARG A 21 0.20 9.22 -16.66
CA ARG A 21 1.41 8.77 -17.35
C ARG A 21 2.66 9.40 -16.74
N HIS A 22 2.64 10.71 -16.48
CA HIS A 22 3.77 11.41 -15.85
C HIS A 22 4.10 10.84 -14.48
N ARG A 23 3.09 10.65 -13.62
CA ARG A 23 3.26 10.05 -12.29
C ARG A 23 3.85 8.64 -12.39
N LEU A 24 3.29 7.80 -13.25
CA LEU A 24 3.75 6.43 -13.46
C LEU A 24 5.20 6.37 -13.91
N VAL A 25 5.55 7.10 -14.98
CA VAL A 25 6.91 7.12 -15.53
C VAL A 25 7.89 7.65 -14.50
N LYS A 26 7.59 8.79 -13.85
CA LYS A 26 8.48 9.36 -12.84
C LYS A 26 8.68 8.44 -11.63
N ALA A 27 7.61 7.86 -11.09
CA ALA A 27 7.70 6.98 -9.93
C ALA A 27 8.44 5.66 -10.24
N ALA A 28 8.19 5.08 -11.42
CA ALA A 28 8.86 3.83 -11.84
C ALA A 28 10.35 4.06 -12.16
N THR A 29 10.72 5.21 -12.72
CA THR A 29 12.11 5.52 -13.09
C THR A 29 12.94 6.10 -11.94
N THR A 30 12.29 6.61 -10.88
CA THR A 30 12.98 7.10 -9.68
C THR A 30 13.47 5.90 -8.87
N ARG A 31 14.76 5.58 -9.00
CA ARG A 31 15.39 4.49 -8.25
C ARG A 31 15.60 4.87 -6.78
N PRO A 32 15.42 3.93 -5.83
CA PRO A 32 15.76 4.14 -4.44
C PRO A 32 17.22 4.56 -4.27
N THR A 33 17.44 5.55 -3.42
CA THR A 33 18.76 6.02 -2.99
C THR A 33 19.18 5.38 -1.65
N ILE A 34 20.41 5.63 -1.21
CA ILE A 34 20.87 5.18 0.12
C ILE A 34 20.03 5.81 1.24
N GLN A 35 19.66 7.09 1.07
CA GLN A 35 18.79 7.80 2.01
C GLN A 35 17.40 7.18 2.06
N ASP A 36 16.89 6.67 0.93
CA ASP A 36 15.63 5.91 0.93
C ASP A 36 15.77 4.59 1.68
N GLY A 37 16.95 3.96 1.69
CA GLY A 37 17.23 2.79 2.52
C GLY A 37 17.09 3.09 4.02
N VAL A 38 17.62 4.24 4.47
CA VAL A 38 17.43 4.71 5.85
C VAL A 38 15.95 4.99 6.14
N LEU A 39 15.24 5.63 5.20
CA LEU A 39 13.80 5.87 5.32
C LEU A 39 13.02 4.56 5.45
N ILE A 40 13.32 3.55 4.63
CA ILE A 40 12.70 2.21 4.72
C ILE A 40 12.92 1.62 6.11
N ALA A 41 14.16 1.61 6.60
CA ALA A 41 14.49 1.07 7.92
C ALA A 41 13.74 1.80 9.05
N GLN A 42 13.69 3.13 9.01
CA GLN A 42 12.95 3.94 9.98
C GLN A 42 11.46 3.64 9.96
N LEU A 43 10.85 3.60 8.77
CA LEU A 43 9.42 3.34 8.61
C LEU A 43 9.03 1.92 9.05
N LEU A 44 9.85 0.92 8.71
CA LEU A 44 9.66 -0.45 9.20
C LEU A 44 9.84 -0.54 10.72
N GLY A 45 10.82 0.17 11.28
CA GLY A 45 11.02 0.26 12.72
C GLY A 45 9.81 0.87 13.44
N ILE A 46 9.31 2.01 12.95
CA ILE A 46 8.11 2.67 13.49
C ILE A 46 6.89 1.75 13.39
N TYR A 47 6.68 1.11 12.25
CA TYR A 47 5.58 0.16 12.09
C TYR A 47 5.72 -0.99 13.09
N GLY A 48 6.90 -1.61 13.19
CA GLY A 48 7.16 -2.74 14.09
C GLY A 48 6.95 -2.37 15.57
N LEU A 49 7.41 -1.19 15.99
CA LEU A 49 7.23 -0.70 17.37
C LEU A 49 5.76 -0.56 17.76
N VAL A 50 4.86 -0.29 16.81
CA VAL A 50 3.42 -0.19 17.06
C VAL A 50 2.73 -1.53 16.83
N ALA A 51 3.02 -2.17 15.71
CA ALA A 51 2.32 -3.37 15.26
C ALA A 51 2.65 -4.59 16.13
N ILE A 52 3.90 -4.78 16.55
CA ILE A 52 4.28 -5.97 17.33
C ILE A 52 3.55 -6.00 18.68
N PRO A 53 3.59 -4.94 19.53
CA PRO A 53 2.86 -4.96 20.79
C PRO A 53 1.35 -5.15 20.61
N ILE A 54 0.75 -4.47 19.62
CA ILE A 54 -0.68 -4.61 19.34
C ILE A 54 -1.01 -6.04 18.92
N ALA A 55 -0.25 -6.61 17.98
CA ALA A 55 -0.50 -7.93 17.45
C ALA A 55 -0.42 -9.01 18.55
N LEU A 56 0.56 -8.90 19.46
CA LEU A 56 0.73 -9.81 20.59
C LEU A 56 -0.36 -9.66 21.67
N THR A 57 -0.88 -8.46 21.88
CA THR A 57 -1.85 -8.18 22.97
C THR A 57 -3.30 -8.30 22.55
N SER A 58 -3.61 -8.12 21.26
CA SER A 58 -4.98 -8.12 20.76
C SER A 58 -5.53 -9.50 20.40
N GLY A 59 -4.68 -10.54 20.43
CA GLY A 59 -5.02 -11.88 19.93
C GLY A 59 -5.29 -11.94 18.42
N LEU A 60 -4.95 -10.86 17.68
CA LEU A 60 -5.14 -10.80 16.23
C LEU A 60 -4.16 -11.71 15.50
N THR A 61 -2.97 -11.91 16.06
CA THR A 61 -1.93 -12.76 15.49
C THR A 61 -1.44 -13.78 16.49
N THR A 62 -0.89 -14.87 15.97
CA THR A 62 -0.14 -15.86 16.74
C THR A 62 1.32 -15.77 16.31
N VAL A 63 2.26 -15.78 17.26
CA VAL A 63 3.69 -15.88 16.90
C VAL A 63 3.92 -17.31 16.45
N GLU A 64 3.82 -17.51 15.14
CA GLU A 64 3.88 -18.82 14.51
C GLU A 64 4.58 -18.67 13.17
N LEU A 65 5.62 -19.47 12.97
CA LEU A 65 6.32 -19.53 11.70
C LEU A 65 5.48 -20.37 10.73
N ALA A 66 5.21 -19.83 9.54
CA ALA A 66 4.47 -20.56 8.53
C ALA A 66 5.23 -21.84 8.10
N ASP A 67 4.57 -22.99 8.27
CA ASP A 67 5.09 -24.30 7.88
C ASP A 67 4.96 -24.50 6.37
N LEU A 68 5.95 -23.97 5.64
CA LEU A 68 6.02 -23.98 4.18
C LEU A 68 7.36 -24.51 3.71
N THR A 69 7.32 -25.34 2.67
CA THR A 69 8.52 -25.72 1.93
C THR A 69 9.20 -24.49 1.32
N TRP A 70 10.52 -24.57 1.08
CA TRP A 70 11.29 -23.48 0.48
C TRP A 70 10.72 -22.97 -0.84
N THR A 71 10.24 -23.87 -1.69
CA THR A 71 9.59 -23.52 -2.96
C THR A 71 8.31 -22.72 -2.74
N LYS A 72 7.44 -23.16 -1.82
CA LYS A 72 6.19 -22.44 -1.49
C LYS A 72 6.47 -21.07 -0.88
N ARG A 73 7.48 -20.98 -0.01
CA ARG A 73 7.94 -19.72 0.58
C ARG A 73 8.44 -18.75 -0.50
N GLY A 74 9.31 -19.20 -1.40
CA GLY A 74 9.80 -18.37 -2.51
C GLY A 74 8.68 -17.88 -3.42
N LEU A 75 7.73 -18.75 -3.76
CA LEU A 75 6.55 -18.36 -4.55
C LEU A 75 5.66 -17.35 -3.81
N LEU A 76 5.47 -17.52 -2.50
CA LEU A 76 4.73 -16.56 -1.67
C LEU A 76 5.40 -15.18 -1.71
N LEU A 77 6.73 -15.11 -1.53
CA LEU A 77 7.46 -13.84 -1.58
C LEU A 77 7.25 -13.10 -2.90
N ILE A 78 7.32 -13.81 -4.03
CA ILE A 78 7.11 -13.24 -5.37
C ILE A 78 5.65 -12.80 -5.54
N ARG A 79 4.69 -13.63 -5.11
CA ARG A 79 3.26 -13.30 -5.18
C ARG A 79 2.95 -12.05 -4.39
N VAL A 80 3.33 -12.00 -3.10
CA VAL A 80 3.10 -10.84 -2.22
C VAL A 80 3.80 -9.60 -2.75
N TRP A 81 4.98 -9.75 -3.34
CA TRP A 81 5.69 -8.64 -3.97
C TRP A 81 4.88 -8.07 -5.14
N LEU A 82 4.34 -8.92 -6.01
CA LEU A 82 3.55 -8.47 -7.15
C LEU A 82 2.17 -7.94 -6.71
N PHE A 83 1.45 -8.74 -5.93
CA PHE A 83 0.15 -8.43 -5.36
C PHE A 83 0.06 -8.99 -3.92
N PRO A 84 -0.12 -8.13 -2.90
CA PRO A 84 -0.59 -6.75 -3.01
C PRO A 84 0.50 -5.71 -3.32
N ALA A 85 1.76 -5.90 -2.91
CA ALA A 85 2.67 -4.78 -2.70
C ALA A 85 2.93 -3.90 -3.95
N PHE A 86 3.34 -4.47 -5.09
CA PHE A 86 3.68 -3.65 -6.26
C PHE A 86 2.43 -3.04 -6.91
N ILE A 87 1.42 -3.85 -7.21
CA ILE A 87 0.21 -3.41 -7.92
C ILE A 87 -0.60 -2.43 -7.07
N GLU A 88 -0.83 -2.73 -5.79
CA GLU A 88 -1.62 -1.84 -4.93
C GLU A 88 -0.91 -0.51 -4.71
N GLU A 89 0.40 -0.49 -4.45
CA GLU A 89 1.14 0.77 -4.33
C GLU A 89 1.14 1.56 -5.65
N GLY A 90 1.13 0.86 -6.80
CA GLY A 90 0.93 1.48 -8.11
C GLY A 90 -0.40 2.21 -8.18
N VAL A 91 -1.50 1.58 -7.80
CA VAL A 91 -2.82 2.19 -7.81
C VAL A 91 -2.92 3.32 -6.77
N TRP A 92 -2.72 3.00 -5.49
CA TRP A 92 -3.02 3.91 -4.40
C TRP A 92 -2.04 5.05 -4.28
N ARG A 93 -0.74 4.82 -4.53
CA ARG A 93 0.30 5.84 -4.34
C ARG A 93 0.64 6.48 -5.67
N VAL A 94 0.95 5.68 -6.69
CA VAL A 94 1.46 6.25 -7.94
C VAL A 94 0.37 6.91 -8.77
N LEU A 95 -0.79 6.27 -8.96
CA LEU A 95 -1.85 6.85 -9.79
C LEU A 95 -2.64 7.93 -9.04
N LEU A 96 -3.06 7.63 -7.81
CA LEU A 96 -3.99 8.51 -7.08
C LEU A 96 -3.30 9.65 -6.32
N LEU A 97 -2.10 9.44 -5.78
CA LEU A 97 -1.39 10.51 -5.06
C LEU A 97 -0.54 11.38 -5.98
N PRO A 98 -0.37 12.66 -5.64
CA PRO A 98 0.55 13.54 -6.34
C PRO A 98 2.01 13.11 -6.15
N HIS A 99 2.75 13.09 -7.26
CA HIS A 99 4.18 12.85 -7.27
C HIS A 99 4.95 14.06 -6.74
N LYS A 100 6.14 13.86 -6.15
CA LYS A 100 6.94 14.94 -5.54
C LYS A 100 7.34 16.07 -6.50
N THR A 101 7.37 15.80 -7.81
CA THR A 101 7.66 16.79 -8.86
C THR A 101 6.46 17.67 -9.21
N GLU A 102 5.26 17.30 -8.77
CA GLU A 102 4.08 18.16 -8.88
C GLU A 102 4.18 19.26 -7.82
N ARG A 103 4.18 20.52 -8.29
CA ARG A 103 4.23 21.71 -7.44
C ARG A 103 2.86 21.96 -6.79
N ILE A 104 2.59 21.25 -5.71
CA ILE A 104 1.40 21.42 -4.90
C ILE A 104 1.79 21.67 -3.44
N SER A 105 0.97 22.44 -2.71
CA SER A 105 1.20 22.68 -1.29
C SER A 105 0.97 21.43 -0.45
N ASP A 106 1.63 21.35 0.71
CA ASP A 106 1.46 20.21 1.62
C ASP A 106 0.02 20.08 2.12
N ARG A 107 -0.67 21.20 2.37
CA ARG A 107 -2.11 21.17 2.68
C ARG A 107 -2.90 20.44 1.59
N ARG A 108 -2.61 20.70 0.31
CA ARG A 108 -3.29 20.03 -0.81
C ARG A 108 -2.89 18.56 -0.93
N ARG A 109 -1.62 18.19 -0.63
CA ARG A 109 -1.18 16.79 -0.55
C ARG A 109 -2.02 16.01 0.45
N TRP A 110 -2.17 16.52 1.67
CA TRP A 110 -2.97 15.87 2.72
C TRP A 110 -4.47 15.83 2.40
N LEU A 111 -5.02 16.89 1.81
CA LEU A 111 -6.44 16.91 1.38
C LEU A 111 -6.76 15.85 0.31
N ILE A 112 -5.77 15.45 -0.49
CA ILE A 112 -5.92 14.34 -1.47
C ILE A 112 -5.58 13.00 -0.81
N GLY A 113 -4.50 12.97 -0.02
CA GLY A 113 -3.96 11.76 0.58
C GLY A 113 -4.87 11.11 1.61
N LEU A 114 -5.53 11.89 2.47
CA LEU A 114 -6.41 11.35 3.50
C LEU A 114 -7.63 10.62 2.90
N PRO A 115 -8.37 11.16 1.91
CA PRO A 115 -9.40 10.41 1.21
C PRO A 115 -8.87 9.12 0.53
N VAL A 116 -7.71 9.18 -0.12
CA VAL A 116 -7.10 8.00 -0.76
C VAL A 116 -6.73 6.93 0.27
N LEU A 117 -6.23 7.33 1.44
CA LEU A 117 -5.96 6.43 2.56
C LEU A 117 -7.23 5.76 3.07
N VAL A 118 -8.32 6.52 3.24
CA VAL A 118 -9.62 5.96 3.64
C VAL A 118 -10.12 4.94 2.62
N LEU A 119 -10.01 5.24 1.32
CA LEU A 119 -10.37 4.31 0.26
C LEU A 119 -9.52 3.04 0.31
N PHE A 120 -8.20 3.16 0.44
CA PHE A 120 -7.28 2.02 0.61
C PHE A 120 -7.69 1.12 1.78
N VAL A 121 -7.97 1.69 2.95
CA VAL A 121 -8.39 0.91 4.14
C VAL A 121 -9.77 0.27 3.91
N SER A 122 -10.72 1.01 3.32
CA SER A 122 -12.08 0.52 3.04
C SER A 122 -12.12 -0.62 2.03
N MET A 123 -11.11 -0.74 1.17
CA MET A 123 -10.99 -1.88 0.26
C MET A 123 -10.71 -3.20 0.99
N HIS A 124 -10.20 -3.17 2.22
CA HIS A 124 -9.93 -4.41 2.95
C HIS A 124 -11.22 -5.12 3.37
N PRO A 125 -12.18 -4.50 4.07
CA PRO A 125 -13.48 -5.12 4.31
C PRO A 125 -14.17 -5.59 3.02
N LEU A 126 -14.10 -4.79 1.95
CA LEU A 126 -14.67 -5.17 0.65
C LEU A 126 -13.98 -6.41 0.07
N ASN A 127 -12.66 -6.49 0.15
CA ASN A 127 -11.90 -7.67 -0.26
C ASN A 127 -12.27 -8.89 0.60
N GLY A 128 -12.49 -8.72 1.90
CA GLY A 128 -13.00 -9.77 2.78
C GLY A 128 -14.41 -10.26 2.39
N VAL A 129 -15.25 -9.41 1.82
CA VAL A 129 -16.59 -9.80 1.34
C VAL A 129 -16.56 -10.45 -0.05
N THR A 130 -15.56 -10.13 -0.88
CA THR A 130 -15.59 -10.44 -2.32
C THR A 130 -14.50 -11.39 -2.80
N LEU A 131 -13.24 -11.18 -2.38
CA LEU A 131 -12.07 -11.88 -2.91
C LEU A 131 -11.48 -12.88 -1.91
N TYR A 132 -11.53 -12.55 -0.63
CA TYR A 132 -10.96 -13.32 0.47
C TYR A 132 -12.03 -13.62 1.52
N THR A 133 -13.10 -14.28 1.09
CA THR A 133 -14.26 -14.60 1.94
C THR A 133 -13.91 -15.47 3.14
N SER A 134 -12.93 -16.38 3.00
CA SER A 134 -12.36 -17.14 4.11
C SER A 134 -11.70 -16.24 5.17
N ALA A 135 -11.09 -15.14 4.75
CA ALA A 135 -10.41 -14.18 5.62
C ALA A 135 -11.29 -13.00 6.04
N PHE A 136 -12.61 -13.06 5.84
CA PHE A 136 -13.55 -11.97 6.17
C PHE A 136 -13.37 -11.45 7.61
N GLY A 137 -13.23 -12.36 8.57
CA GLY A 137 -13.07 -12.01 9.98
C GLY A 137 -11.83 -11.17 10.28
N ILE A 138 -10.73 -11.39 9.55
CA ILE A 138 -9.51 -10.58 9.69
C ILE A 138 -9.65 -9.26 8.94
N PHE A 139 -10.17 -9.28 7.71
CA PHE A 139 -10.26 -8.11 6.85
C PHE A 139 -11.29 -7.07 7.34
N THR A 140 -12.17 -7.46 8.26
CA THR A 140 -13.12 -6.58 8.95
C THR A 140 -12.73 -6.28 10.40
N ASN A 141 -11.67 -6.91 10.92
CA ASN A 141 -11.25 -6.72 12.30
C ASN A 141 -10.74 -5.28 12.52
N PRO A 142 -11.26 -4.55 13.52
CA PRO A 142 -10.85 -3.16 13.77
C PRO A 142 -9.36 -2.98 14.02
N VAL A 143 -8.72 -3.92 14.72
CA VAL A 143 -7.28 -3.89 15.00
C VAL A 143 -6.49 -4.07 13.70
N PHE A 144 -6.89 -5.04 12.87
CA PHE A 144 -6.30 -5.21 11.54
C PHE A 144 -6.44 -3.93 10.71
N LEU A 145 -7.62 -3.30 10.68
CA LEU A 145 -7.86 -2.06 9.95
C LEU A 145 -7.03 -0.88 10.50
N CYS A 146 -6.80 -0.81 11.81
CA CYS A 146 -5.89 0.17 12.40
C CYS A 146 -4.44 -0.03 11.92
N LEU A 147 -3.95 -1.28 11.92
CA LEU A 147 -2.61 -1.60 11.44
C LEU A 147 -2.47 -1.37 9.92
N THR A 148 -3.49 -1.72 9.15
CA THR A 148 -3.60 -1.41 7.71
C THR A 148 -3.62 0.10 7.47
N THR A 149 -4.29 0.88 8.32
CA THR A 149 -4.26 2.35 8.23
C THR A 149 -2.84 2.88 8.48
N LEU A 150 -2.13 2.35 9.47
CA LEU A 150 -0.75 2.73 9.76
C LEU A 150 0.20 2.38 8.61
N LEU A 151 0.13 1.15 8.09
CA LEU A 151 0.84 0.74 6.87
C LEU A 151 0.51 1.70 5.73
N GLY A 152 -0.78 2.01 5.58
CA GLY A 152 -1.32 2.90 4.57
C GLY A 152 -0.65 4.27 4.57
N LEU A 153 -0.62 4.88 5.76
CA LEU A 153 -0.01 6.18 6.05
C LEU A 153 1.51 6.15 5.84
N ILE A 154 2.19 5.10 6.31
CA ILE A 154 3.63 4.95 6.19
C ILE A 154 4.04 4.84 4.71
N CYS A 155 3.35 4.04 3.90
CA CYS A 155 3.62 3.95 2.46
C CYS A 155 3.32 5.27 1.73
N MET A 156 2.29 6.01 2.15
CA MET A 156 2.02 7.35 1.62
C MET A 156 3.18 8.32 1.92
N ILE A 157 3.69 8.33 3.15
CA ILE A 157 4.86 9.14 3.54
C ILE A 157 6.10 8.69 2.75
N ALA A 158 6.33 7.39 2.64
CA ALA A 158 7.44 6.81 1.89
C ALA A 158 7.43 7.29 0.42
N TYR A 159 6.26 7.27 -0.21
CA TYR A 159 6.08 7.73 -1.58
C TYR A 159 6.32 9.23 -1.72
N TRP A 160 5.77 10.08 -0.84
CA TRP A 160 5.97 11.53 -0.95
C TRP A 160 7.41 11.97 -0.69
N ARG A 161 8.13 11.28 0.20
CA ARG A 161 9.53 11.58 0.50
C ARG A 161 10.46 11.12 -0.63
N SER A 162 10.29 9.87 -1.09
CA SER A 162 11.18 9.29 -2.10
C SER A 162 10.80 9.69 -3.52
N GLY A 163 9.52 9.87 -3.83
CA GLY A 163 8.98 9.93 -5.19
C GLY A 163 9.13 8.62 -5.97
N SER A 164 9.51 7.53 -5.30
CA SER A 164 9.78 6.25 -5.92
C SER A 164 8.60 5.30 -5.70
N TRP A 165 8.22 4.53 -6.71
CA TRP A 165 7.27 3.41 -6.54
C TRP A 165 7.91 2.28 -5.73
N TRP A 166 9.20 2.04 -5.93
CA TRP A 166 9.91 0.91 -5.31
C TRP A 166 9.96 1.00 -3.79
N VAL A 167 10.10 2.20 -3.23
CA VAL A 167 10.23 2.42 -1.79
C VAL A 167 8.98 1.98 -1.00
N PRO A 168 7.76 2.49 -1.28
CA PRO A 168 6.55 2.00 -0.62
C PRO A 168 6.26 0.53 -0.92
N THR A 169 6.59 0.04 -2.13
CA THR A 169 6.46 -1.40 -2.46
C THR A 169 7.31 -2.26 -1.54
N ILE A 170 8.58 -1.89 -1.29
CA ILE A 170 9.47 -2.65 -0.39
C ILE A 170 8.93 -2.63 1.04
N VAL A 171 8.47 -1.46 1.52
CA VAL A 171 7.90 -1.32 2.88
C VAL A 171 6.65 -2.17 3.04
N HIS A 172 5.70 -2.07 2.12
CA HIS A 172 4.47 -2.85 2.11
C HIS A 172 4.78 -4.35 2.05
N TRP A 173 5.62 -4.76 1.08
CA TRP A 173 6.03 -6.14 0.92
C TRP A 173 6.64 -6.73 2.20
N ALA A 174 7.60 -6.03 2.81
CA ALA A 174 8.26 -6.52 4.01
C ALA A 174 7.28 -6.70 5.17
N ILE A 175 6.38 -5.73 5.40
CA ILE A 175 5.38 -5.80 6.46
C ILE A 175 4.45 -7.01 6.26
N VAL A 176 3.92 -7.20 5.05
CA VAL A 176 3.00 -8.30 4.77
C VAL A 176 3.72 -9.65 4.84
N VAL A 177 4.95 -9.76 4.34
CA VAL A 177 5.74 -10.99 4.44
C VAL A 177 6.01 -11.37 5.88
N VAL A 178 6.39 -10.41 6.73
CA VAL A 178 6.63 -10.67 8.16
C VAL A 178 5.35 -11.15 8.83
N TRP A 179 4.20 -10.53 8.54
CA TRP A 179 2.91 -10.97 9.07
C TRP A 179 2.56 -12.40 8.61
N LEU A 180 2.65 -12.68 7.31
CA LEU A 180 2.29 -13.98 6.76
C LEU A 180 3.19 -15.11 7.26
N LEU A 181 4.50 -14.88 7.32
CA LEU A 181 5.47 -15.92 7.63
C LEU A 181 5.81 -16.05 9.12
N GLY A 182 5.57 -15.04 9.95
CA GLY A 182 5.98 -15.04 11.35
C GLY A 182 4.91 -14.68 12.38
N PHE A 183 3.75 -14.18 11.94
CA PHE A 183 2.65 -13.79 12.83
C PHE A 183 1.33 -14.48 12.44
N GLY A 184 1.40 -15.72 11.96
CA GLY A 184 0.22 -16.56 11.69
C GLY A 184 -0.65 -16.13 10.51
N GLY A 185 -0.30 -15.06 9.79
CA GLY A 185 -1.12 -14.50 8.72
C GLY A 185 -1.34 -15.47 7.55
N TYR A 186 -0.40 -16.37 7.28
CA TYR A 186 -0.57 -17.38 6.23
C TYR A 186 -1.74 -18.31 6.53
N GLY A 187 -1.86 -18.80 7.76
CA GLY A 187 -2.97 -19.65 8.20
C GLY A 187 -4.31 -18.91 8.15
N GLN A 188 -4.32 -17.63 8.54
CA GLN A 188 -5.52 -16.79 8.50
C GLN A 188 -6.07 -16.52 7.08
N LEU A 189 -5.23 -16.63 6.05
CA LEU A 189 -5.64 -16.42 4.66
C LEU A 189 -6.08 -17.72 3.95
N HIS A 190 -5.54 -18.86 4.35
CA HIS A 190 -5.62 -20.11 3.57
C HIS A 190 -6.35 -21.25 4.29
N ASN A 191 -6.69 -21.09 5.56
CA ASN A 191 -7.51 -22.02 6.34
C ASN A 191 -8.91 -21.47 6.54
#